data_AF-A0A661CZ49-F1
#
_entry.id   AF-A0A661CZ49-F1
#
_cell.length_a   1.000
_cell.length_b   1.000
_cell.length_c   1.000
_cell.angle_alpha   90.00
_cell.angle_beta   90.00
_cell.angle_gamma   90.00
#
_symmetry.space_group_name_H-M   'P 1'
#
loop_
_entity.id
_entity.type
_entity.pdbx_description
1 polymer ?
#
loop_
_entity_poly.entity_id
_entity_poly.type
_entity_poly.pdbx_seq_one_letter_code
_entity_poly.pdbx_strand_id
1 'polypeptide(L)'
;MVIVAGGVGCIPPNGETLDVWTLNVYCENCRFCYLAQEEVRLWLPEEKRLGLKTLVIKTRRPRQKVKLRWPASEETLPWPVEEMPIQSGVPHRIKGKTSSTITLHQIPAEYRTTAEQAQWMEEKGCMQQAEMLRK
;
A
#
# COMPACT_ATOMS: atom_id res chain seq x y z
N MET A 1 -5.48 1.02 -29.54
CA MET A 1 -4.98 1.61 -28.29
C MET A 1 -5.99 1.26 -27.20
N VAL A 2 -5.78 0.16 -26.49
CA VAL A 2 -6.74 -0.30 -25.47
C VAL A 2 -6.47 0.52 -24.22
N ILE A 3 -7.34 1.49 -23.95
CA ILE A 3 -7.39 2.14 -22.64
C ILE A 3 -7.99 1.11 -21.70
N VAL A 4 -7.14 0.36 -21.01
CA VAL A 4 -7.60 -0.42 -19.87
C VAL A 4 -7.99 0.62 -18.82
N ALA A 5 -9.29 0.86 -18.66
CA ALA A 5 -9.83 1.53 -17.49
C ALA A 5 -9.58 0.60 -16.29
N GLY A 6 -8.32 0.57 -15.82
CA GLY A 6 -7.90 -0.22 -14.69
C GLY A 6 -8.61 0.34 -13.46
N GLY A 7 -9.52 -0.45 -12.90
CA GLY A 7 -10.10 -0.15 -11.59
C GLY A 7 -8.97 0.20 -10.63
N VAL A 8 -9.16 1.26 -9.84
CA VAL A 8 -8.22 1.77 -8.85
C VAL A 8 -8.00 0.69 -7.79
N GLY A 9 -7.13 -0.25 -8.13
CA GLY A 9 -6.63 -1.30 -7.29
C GLY A 9 -5.54 -0.75 -6.38
N CYS A 10 -5.36 -1.42 -5.27
CA CYS A 10 -4.50 -0.93 -4.19
C CYS A 10 -3.08 -1.49 -4.29
N ILE A 11 -2.88 -2.21 -5.38
CA ILE A 11 -1.62 -2.68 -5.92
C ILE A 11 -1.43 -1.94 -7.25
N PRO A 12 -0.17 -1.66 -7.64
CA PRO A 12 0.16 -1.16 -8.98
C PRO A 12 -0.45 -2.02 -10.11
N PRO A 13 -0.80 -1.44 -11.28
CA PRO A 13 -1.22 -2.23 -12.43
C PRO A 13 -0.07 -3.15 -12.88
N ASN A 14 -0.40 -4.39 -13.26
CA ASN A 14 0.57 -5.39 -13.72
C ASN A 14 1.32 -4.95 -14.98
N GLY A 15 2.38 -4.17 -14.80
CA GLY A 15 3.39 -3.83 -15.77
C GLY A 15 4.71 -3.82 -15.03
N GLU A 16 5.47 -4.91 -15.16
CA GLU A 16 6.82 -5.14 -14.60
C GLU A 16 6.88 -5.25 -13.06
N THR A 17 6.63 -6.47 -12.57
CA THR A 17 7.16 -7.06 -11.31
C THR A 17 7.19 -6.18 -10.06
N LEU A 18 6.05 -5.60 -9.68
CA LEU A 18 5.91 -5.00 -8.35
C LEU A 18 5.41 -6.07 -7.37
N ASP A 19 6.13 -6.19 -6.26
CA ASP A 19 5.91 -7.19 -5.21
C ASP A 19 4.51 -7.04 -4.59
N VAL A 20 3.92 -8.14 -4.12
CA VAL A 20 2.59 -8.19 -3.48
C VAL A 20 2.50 -7.30 -2.23
N TRP A 21 3.66 -6.92 -1.68
CA TRP A 21 3.84 -6.00 -0.55
C TRP A 21 4.03 -4.53 -0.97
N THR A 22 3.75 -4.20 -2.22
CA THR A 22 3.80 -2.82 -2.75
C THR A 22 2.42 -2.17 -2.77
N LEU A 23 2.23 -1.16 -1.92
CA LEU A 23 1.01 -0.37 -1.77
C LEU A 23 0.94 0.77 -2.78
N ASN A 24 -0.06 0.73 -3.67
CA ASN A 24 -0.44 1.89 -4.48
C ASN A 24 -1.10 2.94 -3.58
N VAL A 25 -0.41 4.06 -3.33
CA VAL A 25 -0.94 5.12 -2.47
C VAL A 25 -1.98 6.01 -3.18
N TYR A 26 -2.23 5.77 -4.46
CA TYR A 26 -3.28 6.39 -5.27
C TYR A 26 -4.50 5.44 -5.42
N CYS A 27 -4.82 4.65 -4.39
CA CYS A 27 -6.07 3.90 -4.26
C CYS A 27 -7.01 4.67 -3.29
N GLU A 28 -8.31 4.74 -3.55
CA GLU A 28 -9.28 5.40 -2.65
C GLU A 28 -9.96 4.38 -1.72
N ASN A 29 -10.03 4.68 -0.42
CA ASN A 29 -10.71 3.87 0.60
C ASN A 29 -10.34 2.40 0.60
N CYS A 30 -9.04 2.17 0.53
CA CYS A 30 -8.50 0.88 0.19
C CYS A 30 -7.97 0.08 1.36
N ARG A 31 -7.96 -1.23 1.16
CA ARG A 31 -7.46 -2.20 2.11
C ARG A 31 -6.20 -2.85 1.56
N PHE A 32 -5.19 -2.93 2.41
CA PHE A 32 -3.89 -3.48 2.05
C PHE A 32 -3.41 -4.41 3.16
N CYS A 33 -2.97 -5.60 2.81
CA CYS A 33 -2.53 -6.63 3.73
C CYS A 33 -1.01 -6.79 3.66
N TYR A 34 -0.37 -7.10 4.78
CA TYR A 34 1.10 -7.25 4.86
C TYR A 34 1.50 -8.32 5.88
N LEU A 35 2.67 -8.94 5.70
CA LEU A 35 3.27 -9.88 6.68
C LEU A 35 4.10 -9.12 7.71
N ALA A 36 5.16 -8.45 7.24
CA ALA A 36 6.04 -7.62 8.04
C ALA A 36 5.93 -6.15 7.63
N GLN A 37 6.08 -5.22 8.59
CA GLN A 37 5.92 -3.79 8.31
C GLN A 37 7.06 -3.25 7.45
N GLU A 38 8.24 -3.85 7.59
CA GLU A 38 9.48 -3.53 6.91
C GLU A 38 9.42 -3.87 5.41
N GLU A 39 8.53 -4.79 5.02
CA GLU A 39 8.30 -5.19 3.64
C GLU A 39 7.34 -4.25 2.90
N VAL A 40 6.61 -3.39 3.63
CA VAL A 40 5.64 -2.47 3.02
C VAL A 40 6.38 -1.40 2.24
N ARG A 41 6.19 -1.42 0.92
CA ARG A 41 6.66 -0.37 0.01
C ARG A 41 5.49 0.48 -0.46
N LEU A 42 5.71 1.77 -0.63
CA LEU A 42 4.78 2.70 -1.25
C LEU A 42 5.12 2.82 -2.73
N TRP A 43 4.12 2.89 -3.59
CA TRP A 43 4.29 3.12 -5.02
C TRP A 43 3.33 4.19 -5.55
N LEU A 44 3.79 4.90 -6.57
CA LEU A 44 3.02 5.86 -7.36
C LEU A 44 3.41 5.73 -8.84
N PRO A 45 2.45 5.85 -9.77
CA PRO A 45 2.79 5.91 -11.19
C PRO A 45 3.59 7.19 -11.48
N GLU A 46 4.47 7.12 -12.47
CA GLU A 46 5.46 8.16 -12.77
C GLU A 46 4.81 9.54 -12.92
N GLU A 47 3.71 9.66 -13.67
CA GLU A 47 3.02 10.92 -13.88
C GLU A 47 2.47 11.55 -12.58
N LYS A 48 2.18 10.73 -11.57
CA LYS A 48 1.75 11.19 -10.24
C LYS A 48 2.96 11.50 -9.34
N ARG A 49 4.10 10.86 -9.59
CA ARG A 49 5.36 11.08 -8.87
C ARG A 49 6.13 12.31 -9.38
N LEU A 50 6.07 12.62 -10.67
CA LEU A 50 6.72 13.80 -11.27
C LEU A 50 6.26 15.10 -10.57
N GLY A 51 7.18 15.83 -9.96
CA GLY A 51 6.87 17.07 -9.22
C GLY A 51 6.32 16.86 -7.81
N LEU A 52 6.08 15.61 -7.37
CA LEU A 52 5.83 15.30 -5.98
C LEU A 52 7.17 15.34 -5.22
N LYS A 53 7.34 16.31 -4.33
CA LYS A 53 8.57 16.41 -3.51
C LYS A 53 8.44 15.71 -2.17
N THR A 54 7.21 15.59 -1.66
CA THR A 54 6.95 15.13 -0.30
C THR A 54 5.62 14.40 -0.23
N LEU A 55 5.63 13.23 0.39
CA LEU A 55 4.45 12.49 0.80
C LEU A 55 4.22 12.70 2.29
N VAL A 56 2.96 12.81 2.72
CA VAL A 56 2.62 12.97 4.14
C VAL A 56 1.69 11.86 4.57
N ILE A 57 2.10 11.08 5.56
CA ILE A 57 1.30 10.01 6.16
C ILE A 57 0.73 10.54 7.48
N LYS A 58 -0.56 10.28 7.74
CA LYS A 58 -1.24 10.71 8.97
C LYS A 58 -2.12 9.61 9.52
N THR A 59 -2.13 9.49 10.84
CA THR A 59 -3.07 8.67 11.60
C THR A 59 -3.85 9.55 12.58
N ARG A 60 -5.06 9.15 12.95
CA ARG A 60 -5.90 9.90 13.90
C ARG A 60 -5.77 9.41 15.33
N ARG A 61 -5.51 8.11 15.53
CA ARG A 61 -5.41 7.44 16.83
C ARG A 61 -4.32 6.37 16.75
N PRO A 62 -3.12 6.60 17.33
CA PRO A 62 -2.64 7.87 17.88
C PRO A 62 -2.58 8.96 16.79
N ARG A 63 -2.58 10.23 17.19
CA ARG A 63 -2.43 11.33 16.21
C ARG A 63 -0.96 11.46 15.83
N GLN A 64 -0.57 10.87 14.71
CA GLN A 64 0.78 10.99 14.17
C GLN A 64 0.77 11.60 12.77
N LYS A 65 1.91 12.18 12.39
CA LYS A 65 2.14 12.75 11.08
C LYS A 65 3.62 12.65 10.74
N VAL A 66 3.92 11.99 9.63
CA VAL A 66 5.28 11.88 9.08
C VAL A 66 5.30 12.49 7.69
N LYS A 67 6.41 13.16 7.36
CA LYS A 67 6.67 13.73 6.04
C LYS A 67 7.85 12.99 5.42
N LEU A 68 7.63 12.36 4.29
CA LEU A 68 8.66 11.62 3.57
C LEU A 68 9.05 12.37 2.32
N ARG A 69 10.35 12.54 2.10
CA ARG A 69 10.87 13.00 0.82
C ARG A 69 10.82 11.82 -0.15
N TRP A 70 10.17 12.01 -1.30
CA TRP A 70 10.11 10.99 -2.34
C TRP A 70 10.81 11.54 -3.59
N PRO A 71 12.04 11.11 -3.88
CA PRO A 71 12.75 11.54 -5.08
C PRO A 71 12.03 11.06 -6.35
N ALA A 72 12.02 11.89 -7.40
CA ALA A 72 11.42 11.52 -8.69
C ALA A 72 12.20 10.44 -9.46
N SER A 73 13.36 10.00 -8.97
CA SER A 73 14.08 8.83 -9.48
C SER A 73 13.62 7.52 -8.83
N GLU A 74 13.09 7.57 -7.60
CA GLU A 74 12.71 6.39 -6.82
C GLU A 74 11.28 5.99 -7.12
N GLU A 75 11.07 4.83 -7.75
CA GLU A 75 9.74 4.35 -8.08
C GLU A 75 8.94 3.96 -6.83
N THR A 76 9.62 3.32 -5.88
CA THR A 76 9.04 2.93 -4.60
C THR A 76 9.70 3.64 -3.43
N LEU A 77 9.02 3.68 -2.29
CA LEU A 77 9.55 4.23 -1.05
C LEU A 77 9.21 3.29 0.12
N PRO A 78 10.15 2.91 1.00
CA PRO A 78 9.82 2.13 2.18
C PRO A 78 8.81 2.85 3.07
N TRP A 79 7.93 2.08 3.71
CA TRP A 79 7.13 2.60 4.81
C TRP A 79 8.04 3.01 5.99
N PRO A 80 7.83 4.19 6.60
CA PRO A 80 8.71 4.70 7.67
C PRO A 80 8.34 4.08 9.02
N VAL A 81 8.62 2.79 9.22
CA VAL A 81 8.18 2.01 10.39
C VAL A 81 8.59 2.66 11.73
N GLU A 82 9.80 3.23 11.81
CA GLU A 82 10.29 3.86 13.03
C GLU A 82 9.48 5.11 13.45
N GLU A 83 9.05 5.91 12.50
CA GLU A 83 8.31 7.16 12.76
C GLU A 83 6.78 6.97 12.72
N MET A 84 6.31 5.95 11.98
CA MET A 84 4.90 5.61 11.80
C MET A 84 4.74 4.08 11.83
N PRO A 85 4.81 3.43 13.00
CA PRO A 85 4.48 2.01 13.10
C PRO A 85 3.06 1.75 12.60
N ILE A 86 2.90 0.72 11.78
CA ILE A 86 1.61 0.32 11.23
C ILE A 86 0.82 -0.41 12.33
N GLN A 87 -0.31 0.18 12.71
CA GLN A 87 -1.29 -0.50 13.56
C GLN A 87 -2.35 -1.17 12.69
N SER A 88 -2.45 -2.50 12.79
CA SER A 88 -3.40 -3.28 11.99
C SER A 88 -4.83 -2.79 12.19
N GLY A 89 -5.54 -2.56 11.09
CA GLY A 89 -6.92 -2.04 11.06
C GLY A 89 -7.06 -0.53 11.28
N VAL A 90 -5.97 0.20 11.52
CA VAL A 90 -6.01 1.66 11.69
C VAL A 90 -5.91 2.35 10.32
N PRO A 91 -6.84 3.28 9.99
CA PRO A 91 -6.78 4.01 8.74
C PRO A 91 -5.68 5.08 8.75
N HIS A 92 -4.89 5.09 7.69
CA HIS A 92 -3.83 6.04 7.39
C HIS A 92 -4.27 6.94 6.25
N ARG A 93 -4.18 8.25 6.45
CA ARG A 93 -4.40 9.24 5.38
C ARG A 93 -3.08 9.59 4.73
N ILE A 94 -2.92 9.23 3.47
CA ILE A 94 -1.75 9.56 2.67
C ILE A 94 -2.06 10.81 1.84
N LYS A 95 -1.16 11.79 1.86
CA LYS A 95 -1.29 13.03 1.10
C LYS A 95 -0.04 13.23 0.24
N GLY A 96 -0.24 13.29 -1.06
CA GLY A 96 0.71 13.77 -2.04
C GLY A 96 0.04 14.84 -2.90
N LYS A 97 0.00 14.63 -4.22
CA LYS A 97 -0.81 15.45 -5.14
C LYS A 97 -2.31 15.32 -4.87
N THR A 98 -2.74 14.12 -4.49
CA THR A 98 -4.10 13.82 -4.01
C THR A 98 -4.04 13.30 -2.58
N SER A 99 -5.21 13.07 -2.00
CA SER A 99 -5.32 12.48 -0.67
C SER A 99 -6.12 11.20 -0.75
N SER A 100 -5.55 10.11 -0.23
CA SER A 100 -6.18 8.81 -0.08
C SER A 100 -6.28 8.43 1.39
N THR A 101 -7.19 7.50 1.69
CA THR A 101 -7.28 6.84 3.00
C THR A 101 -7.12 5.35 2.78
N ILE A 102 -6.20 4.74 3.51
CA ILE A 102 -5.79 3.35 3.35
C ILE A 102 -5.82 2.68 4.73
N THR A 103 -6.45 1.53 4.82
CA THR A 103 -6.43 0.69 6.02
C THR A 103 -5.48 -0.48 5.78
N LEU A 104 -4.47 -0.61 6.62
CA LEU A 104 -3.48 -1.67 6.53
C LEU A 104 -3.81 -2.79 7.54
N HIS A 105 -3.69 -4.04 7.11
CA HIS A 105 -4.03 -5.23 7.90
C HIS A 105 -2.83 -6.17 7.96
N GLN A 106 -2.30 -6.40 9.17
CA GLN A 106 -1.23 -7.38 9.35
C GLN A 106 -1.81 -8.79 9.33
N ILE A 107 -1.28 -9.64 8.45
CA ILE A 107 -1.61 -11.06 8.39
C ILE A 107 -1.04 -11.72 9.65
N PRO A 108 -1.88 -12.43 10.44
CA PRO A 108 -1.43 -13.13 11.64
C PRO A 108 -0.37 -14.19 11.34
N ALA A 109 0.63 -14.31 12.21
CA ALA A 109 1.79 -15.17 12.02
C ALA A 109 1.45 -16.68 12.08
N GLU A 110 0.28 -17.04 12.59
CA GLU A 110 -0.24 -18.40 12.56
C GLU A 110 -0.57 -18.91 11.16
N TYR A 111 -0.85 -18.02 10.19
CA TYR A 111 -1.12 -18.40 8.81
C TYR A 111 0.19 -18.57 8.05
N ARG A 112 0.68 -19.81 8.01
CA ARG A 112 2.00 -20.15 7.47
C ARG A 112 1.98 -20.51 5.99
N THR A 113 0.83 -20.97 5.49
CA THR A 113 0.69 -21.34 4.08
C THR A 113 0.16 -20.18 3.26
N THR A 114 0.59 -20.10 2.00
CA THR A 114 0.05 -19.17 1.00
C THR A 114 -1.47 -19.23 0.92
N ALA A 115 -2.07 -20.42 1.03
CA ALA A 115 -3.52 -20.60 0.97
C ALA A 115 -4.23 -19.95 2.17
N GLU A 116 -3.74 -20.18 3.39
CA GLU A 116 -4.28 -19.57 4.61
C GLU A 116 -4.13 -18.05 4.59
N GLN A 117 -2.97 -17.55 4.18
CA GLN A 117 -2.70 -16.12 4.07
C GLN A 117 -3.64 -15.46 3.05
N ALA A 118 -3.77 -16.05 1.86
CA ALA A 118 -4.66 -15.55 0.82
C ALA A 118 -6.13 -15.57 1.27
N GLN A 119 -6.59 -16.64 1.94
CA GLN A 119 -7.95 -16.69 2.49
C GLN A 119 -8.18 -15.57 3.51
N TRP A 120 -7.25 -15.35 4.43
CA TRP A 120 -7.38 -14.27 5.40
C TRP A 120 -7.38 -12.88 4.73
N MET A 121 -6.57 -12.70 3.70
CA MET A 121 -6.53 -11.46 2.90
C MET A 121 -7.88 -11.19 2.23
N GLU A 122 -8.55 -12.21 1.69
CA GLU A 122 -9.91 -12.09 1.14
C GLU A 122 -10.92 -11.64 2.21
N GLU A 123 -10.89 -12.24 3.40
CA GLU A 123 -11.75 -11.86 4.53
C GLU A 123 -11.53 -10.40 4.97
N LYS A 124 -10.31 -9.88 4.81
CA LYS A 124 -9.99 -8.46 5.07
C LYS A 124 -10.20 -7.56 3.85
N GLY A 125 -10.64 -8.08 2.71
CA GLY A 125 -10.92 -7.30 1.51
C GLY A 125 -9.70 -6.93 0.67
N CYS A 126 -8.57 -7.62 0.86
CA CYS A 126 -7.34 -7.49 0.07
C CYS A 126 -7.35 -8.46 -1.14
N MET A 127 -8.47 -8.54 -1.87
CA MET A 127 -8.73 -9.55 -2.91
C MET A 127 -7.63 -9.61 -3.99
N GLN A 128 -7.20 -8.45 -4.49
CA GLN A 128 -6.14 -8.39 -5.52
C GLN A 128 -4.82 -8.96 -5.03
N GLN A 129 -4.47 -8.74 -3.76
CA GLN A 129 -3.24 -9.26 -3.20
C GLN A 129 -3.36 -10.77 -2.96
N ALA A 130 -4.53 -11.25 -2.54
CA ALA A 130 -4.81 -12.68 -2.40
C ALA A 130 -4.70 -13.43 -3.74
N GLU A 131 -5.21 -12.86 -4.83
CA GLU A 131 -5.07 -13.41 -6.18
C GLU A 131 -3.60 -13.44 -6.64
N MET A 132 -2.82 -12.41 -6.32
CA MET A 132 -1.39 -12.40 -6.64
C MET A 132 -0.61 -13.43 -5.84
N LEU A 133 -0.92 -13.60 -4.55
CA LEU A 133 -0.23 -14.55 -3.68
C LEU A 133 -0.46 -16.00 -4.09
N ARG A 134 -1.59 -16.31 -4.76
CA ARG A 134 -1.95 -17.65 -5.24
C ARG A 134 -1.34 -18.04 -6.59
N LYS A 135 -0.73 -17.09 -7.32
CA LYS A 135 -0.11 -17.34 -8.63
C LYS A 135 1.32 -17.83 -8.49
#